data_AF-A0A1G1WCU5-F1
#
_entry.id   AF-A0A1G1WCU5-F1
#
_cell.length_a   1.000
_cell.length_b   1.000
_cell.length_c   1.000
_cell.angle_alpha   90.00
_cell.angle_beta   90.00
_cell.angle_gamma   90.00
#
_symmetry.space_group_name_H-M   'P 1'
#
loop_
_entity.id
_entity.type
_entity.pdbx_description
1 polymer ?
#
loop_
_entity_poly.entity_id
_entity_poly.type
_entity_poly.pdbx_seq_one_letter_code
_entity_poly.pdbx_strand_id
1 'polypeptide(L)'
;MEAKMVLVKLFLISIFLIAALLWVAFGYFIFNIPPKMDDQIVITNVTYTISSGALALWFTIGLVHFFLGSFFQPKVRGIDQINLYKRLLLGSLRRGFLFSAAAAGIVALNVFEIANLLNAGLIIGIVILVEIYFSSR
;
A
#
# COMPACT_ATOMS: atom_id res chain seq x y z
N MET A 1 -18.85 -2.22 27.80
CA MET A 1 -18.16 -3.12 26.84
C MET A 1 -18.62 -2.88 25.40
N GLU A 2 -19.89 -2.54 25.19
CA GLU A 2 -20.47 -2.25 23.87
C GLU A 2 -19.87 -1.03 23.14
N ALA A 3 -19.62 0.08 23.84
CA ALA A 3 -19.07 1.30 23.23
C ALA A 3 -17.71 1.09 22.54
N LYS A 4 -16.85 0.23 23.09
CA LYS A 4 -15.55 -0.13 22.47
C LYS A 4 -15.74 -0.93 21.19
N MET A 5 -16.77 -1.77 21.12
CA MET A 5 -17.04 -2.60 19.95
C MET A 5 -17.62 -1.77 18.80
N VAL A 6 -18.45 -0.77 19.10
CA VAL A 6 -19.00 0.17 18.12
C VAL A 6 -17.90 1.03 17.50
N LEU A 7 -16.97 1.53 18.31
CA LEU A 7 -15.84 2.34 17.83
C LEU A 7 -14.93 1.56 16.85
N VAL A 8 -14.64 0.29 17.15
CA VAL A 8 -13.82 -0.58 16.29
C VAL A 8 -14.53 -0.88 14.97
N LYS A 9 -15.84 -1.13 15.01
CA LYS A 9 -16.66 -1.33 13.80
C LYS A 9 -16.68 -0.10 12.92
N LEU A 10 -16.88 1.09 13.49
CA LEU A 10 -16.85 2.36 12.75
C LEU A 10 -15.48 2.62 12.11
N PHE A 11 -14.39 2.38 12.84
CA PHE A 11 -13.03 2.51 12.31
C PHE A 11 -12.77 1.57 11.13
N LEU A 12 -13.19 0.29 11.25
CA LEU A 12 -13.10 -0.70 10.18
C LEU A 12 -13.92 -0.29 8.95
N ILE A 13 -15.13 0.23 9.14
CA ILE A 13 -15.99 0.69 8.06
C ILE A 13 -15.36 1.89 7.34
N SER A 14 -14.89 2.89 8.07
CA SER A 14 -14.21 4.05 7.48
C SER A 14 -12.99 3.64 6.66
N ILE A 15 -12.20 2.71 7.18
CA ILE A 15 -11.05 2.13 6.46
C ILE A 15 -11.48 1.43 5.18
N PHE A 16 -12.49 0.57 5.27
CA PHE A 16 -12.99 -0.18 4.12
C PHE A 16 -13.52 0.77 3.04
N LEU A 17 -14.23 1.83 3.44
CA LEU A 17 -14.72 2.86 2.53
C LEU A 17 -13.58 3.59 1.82
N ILE A 18 -12.52 3.98 2.54
CA ILE A 18 -11.35 4.63 1.93
C ILE A 18 -10.67 3.67 0.93
N ALA A 19 -10.47 2.40 1.32
CA ALA A 19 -9.89 1.41 0.42
C ALA A 19 -10.76 1.20 -0.84
N ALA A 20 -12.07 1.07 -0.67
CA ALA A 20 -13.02 0.93 -1.77
C ALA A 20 -12.99 2.16 -2.70
N LEU A 21 -12.96 3.37 -2.17
CA LEU A 21 -12.86 4.61 -2.95
C LEU A 21 -11.56 4.66 -3.77
N LEU A 22 -10.43 4.24 -3.20
CA LEU A 22 -9.15 4.18 -3.92
C LEU A 22 -9.19 3.16 -5.07
N TRP A 23 -9.82 2.01 -4.86
CA TRP A 23 -10.01 1.00 -5.91
C TRP A 23 -10.99 1.45 -7.00
N VAL A 24 -12.06 2.16 -6.64
CA VAL A 24 -12.99 2.77 -7.61
C VAL A 24 -12.26 3.81 -8.46
N ALA A 25 -11.46 4.69 -7.84
CA ALA A 25 -10.66 5.66 -8.56
C ALA A 25 -9.68 4.98 -9.54
N PHE A 26 -9.00 3.93 -9.10
CA PHE A 26 -8.12 3.13 -9.95
C PHE A 26 -8.87 2.50 -11.14
N GLY A 27 -10.02 1.86 -10.87
CA GLY A 27 -10.86 1.28 -11.92
C GLY A 27 -11.36 2.32 -12.93
N TYR A 28 -11.71 3.52 -12.46
CA TYR A 28 -12.08 4.64 -13.32
C TYR A 28 -10.93 5.02 -14.27
N PHE A 29 -9.70 5.12 -13.78
CA PHE A 29 -8.53 5.44 -14.60
C PHE A 29 -8.25 4.36 -15.66
N ILE A 30 -8.28 3.08 -15.27
CA ILE A 30 -8.07 1.97 -16.21
C ILE A 30 -9.09 2.00 -17.35
N PHE A 31 -10.37 2.21 -17.02
CA PHE A 31 -11.45 2.09 -18.00
C PHE A 31 -11.56 3.30 -18.91
N ASN A 32 -11.45 4.51 -18.36
CA ASN A 32 -11.72 5.74 -19.11
C ASN A 32 -10.46 6.40 -19.69
N ILE A 33 -9.28 6.10 -19.14
CA ILE A 33 -8.03 6.77 -19.52
C ILE A 33 -6.98 5.68 -19.79
N PRO A 34 -7.10 4.97 -20.94
CA PRO A 34 -6.17 3.90 -21.26
C PRO A 34 -4.74 4.45 -21.37
N PRO A 35 -3.74 3.65 -20.94
CA PRO A 35 -2.33 4.06 -20.99
C PRO A 35 -1.78 4.19 -22.42
N LYS A 36 -2.48 3.60 -23.40
CA LYS A 36 -2.13 3.65 -24.82
C LYS A 36 -3.25 4.37 -25.60
N MET A 37 -2.86 5.31 -26.47
CA MET A 37 -3.71 5.92 -27.48
C MET A 37 -2.99 5.82 -28.83
N ASP A 38 -3.67 5.34 -29.87
CA ASP A 38 -3.09 5.13 -31.21
C ASP A 38 -1.74 4.37 -31.17
N ASP A 39 -1.70 3.30 -30.36
CA ASP A 39 -0.51 2.47 -30.06
C ASP A 39 0.67 3.18 -29.38
N GLN A 40 0.56 4.48 -29.11
CA GLN A 40 1.58 5.25 -28.39
C GLN A 40 1.31 5.25 -26.88
N ILE A 41 2.37 5.06 -26.10
CA ILE A 41 2.31 5.15 -24.65
C ILE A 41 2.20 6.62 -24.25
N VAL A 42 1.08 6.97 -23.62
CA VAL A 42 0.86 8.33 -23.09
C VAL A 42 1.37 8.37 -21.65
N ILE A 43 2.54 8.97 -21.45
CA ILE A 43 3.25 8.99 -20.15
C ILE A 43 2.36 9.50 -19.02
N THR A 44 1.53 10.52 -19.27
CA THR A 44 0.60 11.05 -18.26
C THR A 44 -0.41 10.00 -17.81
N ASN A 45 -1.02 9.25 -18.74
CA ASN A 45 -2.04 8.23 -18.45
C ASN A 45 -1.43 7.04 -17.70
N VAL A 46 -0.24 6.62 -18.11
CA VAL A 46 0.55 5.60 -17.39
C VAL A 46 0.83 6.07 -15.97
N THR A 47 1.28 7.31 -15.79
CA THR A 47 1.59 7.88 -14.48
C THR A 47 0.35 7.90 -13.58
N TYR A 48 -0.81 8.32 -14.09
CA TYR A 48 -2.06 8.30 -13.33
C TYR A 48 -2.50 6.89 -12.95
N THR A 49 -2.40 5.94 -13.87
CA THR A 49 -2.78 4.53 -13.62
C THR A 49 -1.87 3.89 -12.57
N ILE A 50 -0.56 4.05 -12.72
CA ILE A 50 0.42 3.48 -11.79
C ILE A 50 0.31 4.14 -10.42
N SER A 51 0.20 5.47 -10.34
CA SER A 51 0.10 6.17 -9.05
C SER A 51 -1.20 5.86 -8.31
N SER A 52 -2.34 5.85 -8.99
CA SER A 52 -3.64 5.51 -8.37
C SER A 52 -3.66 4.05 -7.89
N GLY A 53 -3.16 3.11 -8.70
CA GLY A 53 -3.02 1.71 -8.32
C GLY A 53 -2.05 1.51 -7.15
N ALA A 54 -0.93 2.22 -7.16
CA ALA A 54 0.05 2.20 -6.07
C ALA A 54 -0.55 2.73 -4.77
N LEU A 55 -1.32 3.83 -4.80
CA LEU A 55 -2.00 4.36 -3.62
C LEU A 55 -3.02 3.35 -3.06
N ALA A 56 -3.83 2.73 -3.93
CA ALA A 56 -4.80 1.72 -3.54
C ALA A 56 -4.11 0.50 -2.89
N LEU A 57 -3.05 -0.03 -3.52
CA LEU A 57 -2.28 -1.14 -3.00
C LEU A 57 -1.58 -0.80 -1.68
N TRP A 58 -0.95 0.37 -1.59
CA TRP A 58 -0.28 0.83 -0.39
C TRP A 58 -1.24 0.83 0.80
N PHE A 59 -2.38 1.49 0.64
CA PHE A 59 -3.35 1.61 1.71
C PHE A 59 -3.91 0.24 2.10
N THR A 60 -4.29 -0.59 1.12
CA THR A 60 -4.84 -1.93 1.36
C THR A 60 -3.85 -2.81 2.13
N ILE A 61 -2.59 -2.89 1.67
CA ILE A 61 -1.57 -3.77 2.26
C ILE A 61 -1.13 -3.25 3.63
N GLY A 62 -0.99 -1.94 3.78
CA GLY A 62 -0.66 -1.32 5.06
C GLY A 62 -1.72 -1.59 6.11
N LEU A 63 -2.99 -1.57 5.73
CA LEU A 63 -4.09 -1.92 6.64
C LEU A 63 -4.13 -3.41 6.97
N VAL A 64 -3.95 -4.29 5.98
CA VAL A 64 -3.87 -5.74 6.23
C VAL A 64 -2.76 -6.04 7.24
N HIS A 65 -1.58 -5.44 7.06
CA HIS A 65 -0.47 -5.58 8.01
C HIS A 65 -0.81 -5.00 9.39
N PHE A 66 -1.50 -3.86 9.45
CA PHE A 66 -1.92 -3.27 10.72
C PHE A 66 -2.87 -4.20 11.47
N PHE A 67 -3.90 -4.73 10.80
CA PHE A 67 -4.85 -5.63 11.45
C PHE A 67 -4.18 -6.91 11.90
N LEU A 68 -3.42 -7.58 11.03
CA LEU A 68 -2.66 -8.78 11.39
C LEU A 68 -1.78 -8.51 12.62
N GLY A 69 -0.97 -7.44 12.60
CA GLY A 69 -0.12 -7.09 13.73
C GLY A 69 -0.90 -6.78 15.01
N SER A 70 -2.06 -6.11 14.90
CA SER A 70 -2.90 -5.75 16.05
C SER A 70 -3.53 -6.97 16.73
N PHE A 71 -3.83 -8.04 15.98
CA PHE A 71 -4.39 -9.29 16.54
C PHE A 71 -3.38 -10.05 17.39
N PHE A 72 -2.10 -10.00 17.04
CA PHE A 72 -1.02 -10.73 17.73
C PHE A 72 -0.39 -9.95 18.90
N GLN A 73 -0.83 -8.72 19.17
CA GLN A 73 -0.23 -7.92 20.24
C GLN A 73 -0.75 -8.25 21.64
N PRO A 74 0.14 -8.38 22.65
CA PRO A 74 -0.27 -8.56 24.04
C PRO A 74 -1.01 -7.32 24.55
N LYS A 75 -2.07 -7.53 25.34
CA LYS A 75 -2.87 -6.44 25.93
C LYS A 75 -2.06 -5.70 26.99
N VAL A 76 -1.36 -4.64 26.60
CA VAL A 76 -0.71 -3.69 27.51
C VAL A 76 -1.73 -2.65 27.98
N ARG A 77 -1.74 -2.28 29.27
CA ARG A 77 -2.66 -1.27 29.82
C ARG A 77 -2.04 0.14 29.75
N GLY A 78 -2.84 1.14 29.36
CA GLY A 78 -2.50 2.56 29.55
C GLY A 78 -1.98 3.29 28.31
N ILE A 79 -1.26 4.41 28.54
CA ILE A 79 -0.71 5.32 27.51
C ILE A 79 0.24 4.59 26.55
N ASP A 80 0.91 3.54 27.02
CA ASP A 80 1.78 2.67 26.22
C ASP A 80 1.03 1.96 25.09
N GLN A 81 -0.27 1.68 25.26
CA GLN A 81 -1.07 1.02 24.25
C GLN A 81 -1.31 1.91 23.02
N ILE A 82 -1.47 3.23 23.21
CA ILE A 82 -1.65 4.19 22.12
C ILE A 82 -0.36 4.34 21.32
N ASN A 83 0.78 4.47 22.01
CA ASN A 83 2.09 4.55 21.37
C ASN A 83 2.44 3.27 20.59
N LEU A 84 2.07 2.12 21.14
CA LEU A 84 2.22 0.80 20.51
C LEU A 84 1.42 0.71 19.20
N TYR A 85 0.13 1.06 19.20
CA TYR A 85 -0.70 1.05 17.98
C TYR A 85 -0.24 2.09 16.95
N LYS A 86 0.23 3.26 17.38
CA LYS A 86 0.79 4.27 16.47
C LYS A 86 2.07 3.75 15.79
N ARG A 87 2.98 3.14 16.55
CA ARG A 87 4.19 2.50 15.99
C ARG A 87 3.83 1.37 15.03
N LEU A 88 2.85 0.54 15.39
CA LEU A 88 2.38 -0.55 14.53
C LEU A 88 1.77 -0.01 13.24
N LEU A 89 0.89 0.99 13.31
CA LEU A 89 0.30 1.63 12.13
C LEU A 89 1.36 2.23 11.20
N LEU A 90 2.32 2.97 11.76
CA LEU A 90 3.40 3.56 10.96
C LEU A 90 4.29 2.49 10.32
N GLY A 91 4.63 1.43 11.05
CA GLY A 91 5.39 0.30 10.51
C GLY A 91 4.63 -0.44 9.41
N SER A 92 3.34 -0.68 9.61
CA SER A 92 2.49 -1.35 8.62
C SER A 92 2.29 -0.49 7.37
N LEU A 93 2.05 0.82 7.51
CA LEU A 93 1.98 1.74 6.38
C LEU A 93 3.32 1.81 5.63
N ARG A 94 4.46 1.83 6.33
CA ARG A 94 5.78 1.78 5.69
C ARG A 94 5.95 0.52 4.86
N ARG A 95 5.65 -0.65 5.42
CA ARG A 95 5.74 -1.94 4.71
C ARG A 95 4.80 -2.00 3.51
N GLY A 96 3.57 -1.51 3.67
CA GLY A 96 2.62 -1.38 2.57
C GLY A 96 3.14 -0.45 1.47
N PHE A 97 3.79 0.66 1.83
CA PHE A 97 4.38 1.60 0.87
C PHE A 97 5.51 0.93 0.10
N LEU A 98 6.42 0.26 0.78
CA LEU A 98 7.55 -0.43 0.17
C LEU A 98 7.09 -1.52 -0.80
N PHE A 99 6.10 -2.33 -0.41
CA PHE A 99 5.51 -3.33 -1.29
C PHE A 99 4.86 -2.68 -2.52
N SER A 100 4.06 -1.63 -2.30
CA SER A 100 3.37 -0.93 -3.38
C SER A 100 4.35 -0.28 -4.35
N ALA A 101 5.41 0.35 -3.84
CA ALA A 101 6.49 0.91 -4.65
C ALA A 101 7.21 -0.18 -5.47
N ALA A 102 7.43 -1.37 -4.89
CA ALA A 102 7.99 -2.50 -5.61
C ALA A 102 7.09 -2.93 -6.77
N ALA A 103 5.80 -3.14 -6.50
CA ALA A 103 4.82 -3.56 -7.48
C ALA A 103 4.66 -2.52 -8.60
N ALA A 104 4.53 -1.24 -8.23
CA ALA A 104 4.45 -0.12 -9.17
C ALA A 104 5.72 -0.01 -10.03
N GLY A 105 6.89 -0.19 -9.43
CA GLY A 105 8.17 -0.21 -10.15
C GLY A 105 8.25 -1.36 -11.15
N ILE A 106 7.86 -2.57 -10.77
CA ILE A 106 7.82 -3.73 -11.67
C ILE A 106 6.84 -3.50 -12.82
N VAL A 107 5.65 -2.98 -12.53
CA VAL A 107 4.66 -2.64 -13.57
C VAL A 107 5.20 -1.56 -14.50
N ALA A 108 5.86 -0.51 -13.97
CA ALA A 108 6.49 0.53 -14.79
C ALA A 108 7.56 -0.06 -15.71
N LEU A 109 8.45 -0.92 -15.21
CA LEU A 109 9.45 -1.59 -16.04
C LEU A 109 8.80 -2.39 -17.18
N ASN A 110 7.67 -3.04 -16.92
CA ASN A 110 6.94 -3.82 -17.92
C ASN A 110 6.31 -2.90 -18.98
N VAL A 111 5.74 -1.77 -18.58
CA VAL A 111 5.17 -0.77 -19.51
C VAL A 111 6.23 -0.21 -20.45
N PHE A 112 7.45 0.01 -19.98
CA PHE A 112 8.57 0.52 -20.78
C PHE A 112 9.37 -0.59 -21.48
N GLU A 113 8.91 -1.83 -21.46
CA GLU A 113 9.56 -2.99 -22.12
C GLU A 113 11.01 -3.25 -21.67
N ILE A 114 11.38 -2.75 -20.48
CA ILE A 114 12.69 -2.96 -19.84
C ILE A 114 12.59 -3.94 -18.65
N ALA A 115 11.44 -4.59 -18.49
CA ALA A 115 11.26 -5.64 -17.49
C ALA A 115 12.11 -6.85 -17.83
N ASN A 116 13.10 -7.13 -16.99
CA ASN A 116 13.87 -8.35 -17.00
C ASN A 116 14.13 -8.81 -15.56
N LEU A 117 14.61 -10.05 -15.41
CA LEU A 117 14.85 -10.66 -14.10
C LEU A 117 15.83 -9.84 -13.24
N LEU A 118 16.85 -9.24 -13.86
CA LEU A 118 17.84 -8.41 -13.18
C LEU A 118 17.19 -7.13 -12.62
N ASN A 119 16.43 -6.40 -13.43
CA ASN A 119 15.78 -5.15 -13.03
C ASN A 119 14.71 -5.39 -11.96
N ALA A 120 13.92 -6.45 -12.10
CA ALA A 120 12.95 -6.85 -11.06
C ALA A 120 13.67 -7.26 -9.77
N GLY A 121 14.75 -8.04 -9.88
CA GLY A 121 15.60 -8.43 -8.75
C GLY A 121 16.22 -7.23 -8.04
N LEU A 122 16.68 -6.21 -8.77
CA LEU A 122 17.22 -4.97 -8.22
C LEU A 122 16.17 -4.19 -7.44
N ILE A 123 14.95 -4.03 -7.98
CA ILE A 123 13.85 -3.36 -7.25
C ILE A 123 13.55 -4.10 -5.94
N ILE A 124 13.41 -5.42 -5.99
CA ILE A 124 13.16 -6.24 -4.81
C ILE A 124 14.32 -6.11 -3.81
N GLY A 125 15.56 -6.17 -4.28
CA GLY A 125 16.77 -6.02 -3.46
C GLY A 125 16.82 -4.66 -2.75
N ILE A 126 16.53 -3.57 -3.45
CA ILE A 126 16.44 -2.22 -2.87
C ILE A 126 15.37 -2.19 -1.78
N VAL A 127 14.18 -2.73 -2.05
CA VAL A 127 13.08 -2.76 -1.09
C VAL A 127 13.45 -3.54 0.17
N ILE A 128 14.11 -4.68 0.02
CA ILE A 128 14.61 -5.48 1.15
C ILE A 128 15.66 -4.69 1.95
N LEU A 129 16.64 -4.08 1.28
CA LEU A 129 17.69 -3.29 1.93
C LEU A 129 17.10 -2.09 2.71
N VAL A 130 16.11 -1.41 2.12
CA VAL A 130 15.40 -0.31 2.77
C VAL A 130 14.64 -0.81 4.00
N GLU A 131 13.91 -1.93 3.91
CA GLU A 131 13.21 -2.49 5.07
C GLU A 131 14.19 -2.93 6.17
N ILE A 132 15.34 -3.53 5.82
CA ILE A 132 16.39 -3.91 6.78
C ILE A 132 16.93 -2.66 7.49
N TYR A 133 17.29 -1.61 6.73
CA TYR A 133 17.80 -0.37 7.29
C TYR A 133 16.83 0.24 8.30
N PHE A 134 15.55 0.32 7.95
CA PHE A 134 14.51 0.87 8.83
C PHE A 134 14.00 -0.09 9.90
N SER A 135 14.37 -1.37 9.86
CA SER A 135 14.10 -2.33 10.94
C SER A 135 15.24 -2.40 11.95
N SER A 136 16.44 -1.94 11.59
CA SER A 136 17.61 -1.90 12.49
C SER A 136 17.69 -0.65 13.40
N ARG A 137 16.83 0.34 13.17
CA ARG A 137 16.69 1.57 13.97
C ARG A 137 15.43 1.51 14.83
#